data_AF-A0A4S8MCH2-F1
#
_entry.id   AF-A0A4S8MCH2-F1
#
_cell.length_a   1.000
_cell.length_b   1.000
_cell.length_c   1.000
_cell.angle_alpha   90.00
_cell.angle_beta   90.00
_cell.angle_gamma   90.00
#
_symmetry.space_group_name_H-M   'P 1'
#
loop_
_entity.id
_entity.type
_entity.pdbx_description
1 polymer ?
#
loop_
_entity_poly.entity_id
_entity_poly.type
_entity_poly.pdbx_seq_one_letter_code
_entity_poly.pdbx_strand_id
1 'polypeptide(L)'
;MSQKDSSFNYVVCHTEHDAKWDGKEGVDWSHSHQEFDIQVGGTIGYEIYAAKSGVFTRIGDGGFLNWAYKGAIINTEDDGKKVTFAAPP
;
A
#
# COMPACT_ATOMS: atom_id res chain seq x y z
N MET A 1 -16.12 -5.57 -3.98
CA MET A 1 -15.33 -5.92 -5.18
C MET A 1 -14.53 -4.69 -5.58
N SER A 2 -13.23 -4.66 -5.33
CA SER A 2 -12.36 -3.62 -5.92
C SER A 2 -12.08 -4.07 -7.35
N GLN A 3 -12.80 -3.50 -8.32
CA GLN A 3 -12.40 -3.61 -9.73
C GLN A 3 -11.03 -2.95 -9.85
N LYS A 4 -10.05 -3.72 -10.34
CA LYS A 4 -8.70 -3.24 -10.62
C LYS A 4 -8.78 -2.08 -11.61
N ASP A 5 -8.56 -0.87 -11.12
CA ASP A 5 -8.42 0.33 -11.94
C ASP A 5 -6.94 0.48 -12.30
N SER A 6 -6.61 0.38 -13.59
CA SER A 6 -5.23 0.53 -14.06
C SER A 6 -4.68 1.94 -13.85
N SER A 7 -5.54 2.92 -13.52
CA SER A 7 -5.17 4.32 -13.26
C SER A 7 -4.52 4.54 -11.90
N PHE A 8 -4.48 3.52 -11.03
CA PHE A 8 -3.92 3.62 -9.69
C PHE A 8 -2.85 2.56 -9.41
N ASN A 9 -1.87 2.94 -8.59
CA ASN A 9 -0.95 2.03 -7.92
C ASN A 9 -1.62 1.51 -6.65
N TYR A 10 -1.36 0.26 -6.29
CA TYR A 10 -1.93 -0.37 -5.10
C TYR A 10 -0.85 -0.79 -4.12
N VAL A 11 -1.09 -0.54 -2.85
CA VAL A 11 -0.29 -1.05 -1.73
C VAL A 11 -1.21 -1.70 -0.72
N VAL A 12 -0.87 -2.89 -0.26
CA VAL A 12 -1.54 -3.60 0.83
C VAL A 12 -0.48 -3.86 1.90
N CYS A 13 -0.71 -3.43 3.14
CA CYS A 13 0.28 -3.53 4.21
C CYS A 13 -0.39 -3.78 5.56
N HIS A 14 0.05 -4.81 6.28
CA HIS A 14 -0.40 -5.05 7.67
C HIS A 14 0.38 -4.23 8.70
N THR A 15 1.60 -3.83 8.37
CA THR A 15 2.62 -3.44 9.36
C THR A 15 2.79 -1.95 9.42
N GLU A 16 3.40 -1.41 10.48
CA GLU A 16 3.67 0.03 10.58
C GLU A 16 4.35 0.59 9.32
N HIS A 17 3.85 1.72 8.85
CA HIS A 17 4.28 2.38 7.62
C HIS A 17 3.97 3.88 7.64
N ASP A 18 4.64 4.59 6.74
CA ASP A 18 4.37 5.98 6.36
C ASP A 18 3.91 6.00 4.89
N ALA A 19 2.79 6.67 4.63
CA ALA A 19 2.22 6.80 3.30
C ALA A 19 2.05 8.28 2.94
N LYS A 20 2.76 8.73 1.91
CA LYS A 20 2.75 10.11 1.42
C LYS A 20 2.34 10.11 -0.05
N TRP A 21 1.05 10.29 -0.28
CA TRP A 21 0.46 10.31 -1.61
C TRP A 21 0.33 11.74 -2.14
N ASP A 22 0.55 11.91 -3.44
CA ASP A 22 0.34 13.19 -4.10
C ASP A 22 -1.15 13.45 -4.34
N GLY A 23 -1.53 14.73 -4.41
CA GLY A 23 -2.88 15.16 -4.74
C GLY A 23 -3.86 15.02 -3.57
N LYS A 24 -5.15 14.80 -3.89
CA LYS A 24 -6.24 14.84 -2.92
C LYS A 24 -6.83 13.46 -2.64
N GLU A 25 -7.05 13.17 -1.35
CA GLU A 25 -7.76 11.96 -0.92
C GLU A 25 -9.19 11.91 -1.48
N GLY A 26 -9.62 10.73 -1.91
CA GLY A 26 -10.88 10.48 -2.61
C GLY A 26 -10.86 10.87 -4.09
N VAL A 27 -9.76 11.41 -4.61
CA VAL A 27 -9.60 11.78 -6.03
C VAL A 27 -8.34 11.17 -6.65
N ASP A 28 -7.19 11.45 -6.05
CA ASP A 28 -5.88 11.01 -6.54
C ASP A 28 -5.33 9.84 -5.73
N TRP A 29 -5.85 9.66 -4.52
CA TRP A 29 -5.58 8.48 -3.72
C TRP A 29 -6.73 8.16 -2.78
N SER A 30 -6.77 6.93 -2.28
CA SER A 30 -7.71 6.48 -1.26
C SER A 30 -7.04 5.46 -0.33
N HIS A 31 -7.62 5.33 0.85
CA HIS A 31 -7.18 4.42 1.90
C HIS A 31 -8.39 3.69 2.49
N SER A 32 -8.24 2.39 2.75
CA SER A 32 -9.22 1.59 3.46
C SER A 32 -8.53 0.55 4.34
N HIS A 33 -9.12 0.27 5.49
CA HIS A 33 -8.70 -0.78 6.39
C HIS A 33 -9.62 -2.01 6.23
N GLN A 34 -9.04 -3.21 6.14
CA GLN A 34 -9.80 -4.46 6.04
C GLN A 34 -9.28 -5.50 7.04
N GLU A 35 -10.15 -5.95 7.92
CA GLU A 35 -9.92 -7.07 8.84
C GLU A 35 -10.31 -8.40 8.19
N PHE A 36 -9.52 -9.44 8.45
CA PHE A 36 -9.82 -10.82 8.05
C PHE A 36 -9.81 -11.72 9.28
N ASP A 37 -10.89 -12.49 9.46
CA ASP A 37 -10.99 -13.49 10.52
C ASP A 37 -9.96 -14.61 10.30
N ILE A 38 -9.23 -14.95 11.36
CA ILE A 38 -8.33 -16.11 11.37
C ILE A 38 -8.98 -17.28 12.11
N GLN A 39 -8.92 -18.48 11.51
CA GLN A 39 -9.61 -19.69 12.00
C GLN A 39 -9.19 -20.13 13.42
N VAL A 40 -8.10 -19.56 13.95
CA VAL A 40 -7.57 -19.83 15.30
C VAL A 40 -7.99 -18.79 16.35
N GLY A 41 -8.86 -17.84 15.98
CA GLY A 41 -9.34 -16.75 16.83
C GLY A 41 -8.59 -15.44 16.62
N GLY A 42 -9.33 -14.32 16.62
CA GLY A 42 -8.82 -12.97 16.33
C GLY A 42 -8.97 -12.58 14.85
N THR A 43 -8.45 -11.39 14.51
CA THR A 43 -8.45 -10.85 13.14
C THR A 43 -7.06 -10.35 12.76
N ILE A 44 -6.78 -10.29 11.45
CA ILE A 44 -5.60 -9.61 10.89
C ILE A 44 -6.08 -8.47 10.00
N GLY A 45 -5.75 -7.25 10.40
CA GLY A 45 -6.04 -6.02 9.66
C GLY A 45 -4.98 -5.71 8.60
N TYR A 46 -5.42 -5.25 7.43
CA TYR A 46 -4.56 -4.74 6.37
C TYR A 46 -5.00 -3.35 5.96
N GLU A 47 -4.04 -2.45 5.83
CA GLU A 47 -4.24 -1.17 5.15
C GLU A 47 -4.09 -1.35 3.64
N ILE A 48 -5.06 -0.82 2.89
CA ILE A 48 -5.12 -0.91 1.44
C ILE A 48 -5.14 0.53 0.90
N TYR A 49 -4.16 0.86 0.07
CA TYR A 49 -4.06 2.13 -0.62
C TYR A 49 -4.24 1.93 -2.12
N ALA A 50 -4.93 2.88 -2.75
CA ALA A 50 -4.90 3.10 -4.19
C ALA A 50 -4.44 4.53 -4.43
N ALA A 51 -3.37 4.78 -5.18
CA ALA A 51 -2.80 6.11 -5.37
C ALA A 51 -2.22 6.32 -6.76
N LYS A 52 -2.41 7.51 -7.33
CA LYS A 52 -1.80 7.88 -8.62
C LYS A 52 -0.29 8.00 -8.51
N SER A 53 0.24 8.68 -7.50
CA SER A 53 1.68 8.80 -7.27
C SER A 53 1.99 9.09 -5.82
N GLY A 54 3.24 8.92 -5.43
CA GLY A 54 3.73 9.25 -4.09
C GLY A 54 4.76 8.25 -3.58
N VAL A 55 4.98 8.26 -2.27
CA VAL A 55 5.98 7.44 -1.58
C VAL A 55 5.31 6.63 -0.48
N PHE A 56 5.61 5.34 -0.45
CA PHE A 56 5.24 4.45 0.65
C PHE A 56 6.49 3.92 1.32
N THR A 57 6.56 4.02 2.65
CA THR A 57 7.70 3.54 3.45
C THR A 57 7.21 2.55 4.49
N ARG A 58 7.61 1.29 4.37
CA ARG A 58 7.37 0.27 5.40
C ARG A 58 8.38 0.43 6.54
N ILE A 59 7.89 0.60 7.76
CA ILE A 59 8.71 0.82 8.97
C ILE A 59 8.98 -0.50 9.72
N GLY A 60 8.16 -1.54 9.49
CA GLY A 60 8.27 -2.84 10.17
C GLY A 60 9.64 -3.55 10.06
N ASP A 61 9.85 -4.49 10.98
CA ASP A 61 11.10 -4.75 11.71
C ASP A 61 11.87 -6.07 11.44
N GLY A 62 11.63 -6.82 10.37
CA GLY A 62 12.60 -7.87 9.98
C GLY A 62 12.08 -9.20 9.44
N GLY A 63 11.32 -9.16 8.34
CA GLY A 63 11.27 -10.30 7.41
C GLY A 63 10.03 -11.20 7.42
N PHE A 64 9.03 -10.96 8.28
CA PHE A 64 7.76 -11.73 8.31
C PHE A 64 6.53 -10.92 7.86
N LEU A 65 6.76 -9.76 7.24
CA LEU A 65 5.81 -8.66 7.15
C LEU A 65 4.97 -8.79 5.88
N ASN A 66 3.69 -9.11 6.05
CA ASN A 66 2.74 -9.25 4.95
C ASN A 66 2.41 -7.88 4.37
N TRP A 67 3.04 -7.60 3.22
CA TRP A 67 2.69 -6.48 2.38
C TRP A 67 2.91 -6.85 0.91
N ALA A 68 2.21 -6.17 0.03
CA ALA A 68 2.35 -6.32 -1.41
C ALA A 68 2.03 -4.98 -2.07
N TYR A 69 2.68 -4.70 -3.19
CA TYR A 69 2.38 -3.52 -3.98
C TYR A 69 2.46 -3.83 -5.48
N LYS A 70 1.76 -3.02 -6.27
CA LYS A 70 1.76 -3.11 -7.73
C LYS A 70 1.46 -1.75 -8.34
N GLY A 71 2.21 -1.38 -9.38
CA GLY A 71 2.01 -0.11 -10.06
C GLY A 71 3.20 0.31 -10.92
N ALA A 72 3.21 1.59 -11.30
CA ALA A 72 4.30 2.28 -11.96
C ALA A 72 5.38 2.67 -10.94
N ILE A 73 6.25 1.71 -10.60
CA ILE A 73 7.36 1.90 -9.65
C ILE A 73 8.52 2.58 -10.37
N ILE A 74 9.00 3.69 -9.80
CA ILE A 74 10.12 4.46 -10.36
C ILE A 74 11.37 4.44 -9.48
N ASN A 75 11.23 4.11 -8.20
CA ASN A 75 12.37 3.94 -7.31
C ASN A 75 12.06 3.00 -6.15
N THR A 76 13.09 2.29 -5.69
CA THR A 76 13.06 1.47 -4.48
C THR A 76 14.33 1.71 -3.68
N GLU A 77 14.19 2.03 -2.39
CA GLU A 77 15.28 2.33 -1.47
C GLU A 77 15.14 1.46 -0.20
N ASP A 78 16.16 1.50 0.67
CA ASP A 78 16.13 0.86 1.99
C ASP A 78 15.79 -0.63 1.95
N ASP A 79 16.43 -1.37 1.04
CA ASP A 79 16.16 -2.80 0.79
C ASP A 79 14.70 -3.07 0.40
N GLY A 80 14.14 -2.16 -0.40
CA GLY A 80 12.76 -2.23 -0.89
C GLY A 80 11.70 -1.83 0.14
N LYS A 81 12.08 -1.27 1.30
CA LYS A 81 11.13 -0.75 2.29
C LYS A 81 10.47 0.54 1.85
N LYS A 82 11.17 1.36 1.08
CA LYS A 82 10.69 2.64 0.57
C LYS A 82 10.48 2.54 -0.94
N VAL A 83 9.26 2.79 -1.39
CA VAL A 83 8.86 2.68 -2.80
C VAL A 83 8.27 3.99 -3.27
N THR A 84 8.76 4.49 -4.40
CA THR A 84 8.22 5.66 -5.07
C THR A 84 7.45 5.25 -6.31
N PHE A 85 6.23 5.77 -6.42
CA PHE A 85 5.30 5.51 -7.50
C PHE A 85 5.08 6.77 -8.34
N ALA A 86 5.07 6.58 -9.66
CA ALA A 86 4.58 7.58 -10.61
C ALA A 86 3.12 7.29 -10.98
N ALA A 87 2.48 8.27 -11.63
CA ALA A 87 1.19 8.08 -12.28
C ALA A 87 1.28 6.91 -13.28
N PRO A 88 0.38 5.91 -13.21
CA PRO A 88 0.24 4.91 -14.25
C PRO A 88 -0.09 5.59 -15.61
N PRO A 89 0.39 5.01 -16.73
CA PRO A 89 0.14 5.54 -18.06
C PRO A 89 -1.33 5.43 -18.49
#